data_AF-A0A1Q5EZW1-F1
#
_entry.id   AF-A0A1Q5EZW1-F1
#
_cell.length_a   1.000
_cell.length_b   1.000
_cell.length_c   1.000
_cell.angle_alpha   90.00
_cell.angle_beta   90.00
_cell.angle_gamma   90.00
#
_symmetry.space_group_name_H-M   'P 1'
#
loop_
_entity.id
_entity.type
_entity.pdbx_description
1 polymer ?
#
loop_
_entity_poly.entity_id
_entity_poly.type
_entity_poly.pdbx_seq_one_letter_code
_entity_poly.pdbx_strand_id
1 'polypeptide(L)'
;MSSHVNHELALRARVLLAGSEPPTPWQAYQAHRLLARVNPVVHLPKLALAAIELTRHHPVLIRRDLQLQLLDEALDAASRIPVDDPYRPRALARILEEHAERLRQLGITPS
;
A
#
# COMPACT_ATOMS: atom_id res chain seq x y z
N MET A 1 -24.58 7.16 7.95
CA MET A 1 -23.74 7.17 9.17
C MET A 1 -22.23 6.96 8.90
N SER A 2 -21.80 6.69 7.66
CA SER A 2 -20.43 6.25 7.33
C SER A 2 -19.37 7.35 7.20
N SER A 3 -19.77 8.61 6.95
CA SER A 3 -18.83 9.72 6.70
C SER A 3 -18.10 10.17 7.97
N HIS A 4 -18.80 10.26 9.10
CA HIS A 4 -18.23 10.70 10.37
C HIS A 4 -17.14 9.73 10.88
N VAL A 5 -17.40 8.41 10.80
CA VAL A 5 -16.44 7.36 11.16
C VAL A 5 -15.20 7.40 10.28
N ASN A 6 -15.35 7.60 8.96
CA ASN A 6 -14.21 7.74 8.05
C ASN A 6 -13.36 8.96 8.38
N HIS A 7 -13.98 10.08 8.77
CA HIS A 7 -13.27 11.29 9.15
C HIS A 7 -12.47 11.11 10.45
N GLU A 8 -13.06 10.47 11.45
CA GLU A 8 -12.39 10.15 12.71
C GLU A 8 -11.20 9.22 12.52
N LEU A 9 -11.36 8.15 11.72
CA LEU A 9 -10.26 7.23 11.40
C LEU A 9 -9.14 7.94 10.64
N ALA A 10 -9.48 8.84 9.71
CA ALA A 10 -8.49 9.65 9.02
C ALA A 10 -7.77 10.62 9.96
N LEU A 11 -8.45 11.20 10.95
CA LEU A 11 -7.81 12.03 11.98
C LEU A 11 -6.82 11.20 12.81
N ARG A 12 -7.21 10.01 13.27
CA ARG A 12 -6.32 9.09 13.99
C ARG A 12 -5.10 8.69 13.15
N ALA A 13 -5.30 8.42 11.85
CA ALA A 13 -4.21 8.13 10.92
C ALA A 13 -3.23 9.31 10.78
N ARG A 14 -3.72 10.55 10.73
CA ARG A 14 -2.86 11.75 10.70
C ARG A 14 -2.07 11.91 11.98
N VAL A 15 -2.73 11.74 13.14
CA VAL A 15 -2.07 11.83 14.46
C VAL A 15 -0.96 10.78 14.56
N LEU A 16 -1.20 9.55 14.12
CA LEU A 16 -0.21 8.48 14.11
C LEU A 16 1.02 8.85 13.25
N LEU A 17 0.80 9.39 12.05
CA LEU A 17 1.89 9.79 11.14
C LEU A 17 2.63 11.05 11.60
N ALA A 18 2.00 11.87 12.45
CA ALA A 18 2.59 13.10 13.00
C ALA A 18 3.27 12.88 14.35
N GLY A 19 3.23 11.66 14.89
CA GLY A 19 3.90 11.31 16.15
C GLY A 19 5.42 11.48 16.09
N SER A 20 6.04 11.62 17.25
CA SER A 20 7.50 11.80 17.38
C SER A 20 8.30 10.55 17.04
N GLU A 21 7.69 9.37 17.15
CA GLU A 21 8.30 8.10 16.76
C GLU A 21 7.90 7.74 15.32
N PRO A 22 8.85 7.25 14.49
CA PRO A 22 8.51 6.77 13.16
C PRO A 22 7.48 5.64 13.24
N PRO A 23 6.40 5.67 12.43
CA PRO A 23 5.43 4.59 12.41
C PRO A 23 6.10 3.29 11.94
N THR A 24 5.71 2.18 12.54
CA THR A 24 6.06 0.84 12.02
C THR A 24 5.55 0.68 10.57
N PRO A 25 6.14 -0.22 9.75
CA PRO A 25 5.66 -0.45 8.39
C PRO A 25 4.16 -0.77 8.31
N TRP A 26 3.64 -1.53 9.28
CA TRP A 26 2.21 -1.82 9.41
C TRP A 26 1.36 -0.57 9.67
N GLN A 27 1.81 0.29 10.58
CA GLN A 27 1.13 1.53 10.91
C GLN A 27 1.12 2.50 9.72
N ALA A 28 2.24 2.63 9.01
CA ALA A 28 2.34 3.47 7.82
C ALA A 28 1.38 2.99 6.71
N TYR A 29 1.37 1.68 6.45
CA TYR A 29 0.45 1.04 5.50
C TYR A 29 -1.02 1.32 5.86
N GLN A 30 -1.43 1.03 7.10
CA GLN A 30 -2.81 1.24 7.55
C GLN A 30 -3.21 2.73 7.50
N ALA A 31 -2.32 3.63 7.90
CA ALA A 31 -2.58 5.07 7.87
C ALA A 31 -2.81 5.56 6.44
N HIS A 32 -1.94 5.19 5.49
CA HIS A 32 -2.10 5.60 4.09
C HIS A 32 -3.32 4.96 3.42
N ARG A 33 -3.68 3.74 3.80
CA ARG A 33 -4.91 3.07 3.35
C ARG A 33 -6.17 3.82 3.75
N LEU A 34 -6.22 4.31 4.99
CA LEU A 34 -7.33 5.15 5.48
C LEU A 34 -7.34 6.52 4.81
N LEU A 35 -6.17 7.16 4.71
CA LEU A 35 -6.05 8.51 4.17
C LEU A 35 -6.31 8.59 2.66
N ALA A 36 -6.04 7.53 1.91
CA ALA A 36 -6.39 7.43 0.49
C ALA A 36 -7.90 7.50 0.23
N ARG A 37 -8.74 7.16 1.23
CA ARG A 37 -10.20 7.33 1.14
C ARG A 37 -10.64 8.78 1.21
N VAL A 38 -9.81 9.66 1.77
CA VAL A 38 -10.10 11.09 1.99
C VAL A 38 -9.39 11.96 0.96
N ASN A 39 -8.12 11.68 0.69
CA ASN A 39 -7.33 12.38 -0.32
C ASN A 39 -6.48 11.37 -1.11
N PRO A 40 -7.05 10.76 -2.17
CA PRO A 40 -6.39 9.72 -2.93
C PRO A 40 -5.13 10.22 -3.65
N VAL A 41 -5.16 11.45 -4.18
CA VAL A 41 -4.02 12.03 -4.93
C VAL A 41 -2.75 12.03 -4.08
N VAL A 42 -2.85 12.39 -2.80
CA VAL A 42 -1.69 12.47 -1.90
C VAL A 42 -1.27 11.11 -1.35
N HIS A 43 -2.23 10.20 -1.17
CA HIS A 43 -2.00 8.99 -0.36
C HIS A 43 -1.98 7.69 -1.14
N LEU A 44 -2.47 7.61 -2.38
CA LEU A 44 -2.31 6.41 -3.23
C LEU A 44 -0.83 6.11 -3.54
N PRO A 45 0.02 7.09 -3.90
CA PRO A 45 1.46 6.83 -4.07
C PRO A 45 2.12 6.26 -2.81
N LYS A 46 1.77 6.82 -1.65
CA LYS A 46 2.32 6.42 -0.36
C LYS A 46 1.80 5.06 0.10
N LEU A 47 0.53 4.74 -0.19
CA LEU A 47 -0.05 3.43 0.06
C LEU A 47 0.64 2.36 -0.78
N ALA A 48 0.82 2.60 -2.08
CA ALA A 48 1.50 1.67 -2.97
C ALA A 48 2.93 1.38 -2.47
N LEU A 49 3.69 2.42 -2.10
CA LEU A 49 5.03 2.25 -1.52
C LEU A 49 5.00 1.44 -0.22
N ALA A 50 4.17 1.85 0.74
CA ALA A 50 4.09 1.22 2.05
C ALA A 50 3.69 -0.26 1.97
N ALA A 51 2.78 -0.62 1.04
CA ALA A 51 2.39 -1.99 0.80
C ALA A 51 3.57 -2.84 0.28
N ILE A 52 4.34 -2.34 -0.70
CA ILE A 52 5.53 -3.02 -1.21
C ILE A 52 6.58 -3.19 -0.09
N GLU A 53 6.86 -2.14 0.68
CA GLU A 53 7.84 -2.20 1.77
C GLU A 53 7.42 -3.19 2.86
N LEU A 54 6.11 -3.26 3.15
CA LEU A 54 5.56 -4.20 4.13
C LEU A 54 5.78 -5.66 3.74
N THR A 55 5.86 -5.99 2.44
CA THR A 55 6.18 -7.36 1.98
C THR A 55 7.54 -7.85 2.50
N ARG A 56 8.46 -6.92 2.80
CA ARG A 56 9.83 -7.19 3.25
C ARG A 56 9.96 -7.25 4.78
N HIS A 57 8.87 -7.02 5.51
CA HIS A 57 8.87 -7.00 6.97
C HIS A 57 8.79 -8.41 7.58
N HIS A 58 9.47 -8.65 8.70
CA HIS A 58 9.80 -10.01 9.19
C HIS A 58 8.59 -10.96 9.43
N PRO A 59 7.42 -10.51 9.91
CA PRO A 59 6.22 -11.36 9.98
C PRO A 59 5.57 -11.64 8.62
N VAL A 60 5.77 -10.76 7.63
CA VAL A 60 5.15 -10.85 6.30
C VAL A 60 6.00 -11.71 5.36
N LEU A 61 7.33 -11.68 5.51
CA LEU A 61 8.29 -12.48 4.72
C LEU A 61 7.97 -13.98 4.71
N ILE A 62 7.44 -14.51 5.82
CA ILE A 62 7.07 -15.93 5.97
C ILE A 62 5.64 -16.24 5.45
N ARG A 63 4.84 -15.22 5.12
CA ARG A 63 3.45 -15.32 4.66
C ARG A 63 3.33 -14.91 3.20
N ARG A 64 3.60 -15.86 2.29
CA ARG A 64 3.59 -15.61 0.84
C ARG A 64 2.20 -15.20 0.32
N ASP A 65 1.15 -15.72 0.92
CA ASP A 65 -0.24 -15.34 0.66
C ASP A 65 -0.50 -13.86 1.00
N LEU A 66 -0.03 -13.41 2.16
CA LEU A 66 -0.14 -12.02 2.58
C LEU A 66 0.69 -11.09 1.69
N GLN A 67 1.89 -11.52 1.28
CA GLN A 67 2.70 -10.76 0.33
C GLN A 67 1.98 -10.55 -1.00
N LEU A 68 1.32 -11.58 -1.52
CA LEU A 68 0.55 -11.46 -2.76
C LEU A 68 -0.61 -10.47 -2.59
N GLN A 69 -1.38 -10.57 -1.51
CA GLN A 69 -2.47 -9.62 -1.21
C GLN A 69 -1.97 -8.16 -1.10
N LEU A 70 -0.80 -7.95 -0.51
CA LEU A 70 -0.19 -6.62 -0.43
C LEU A 70 0.25 -6.10 -1.80
N LEU A 71 0.77 -6.97 -2.67
CA LEU A 71 1.16 -6.62 -4.04
C LEU A 71 -0.07 -6.33 -4.91
N ASP A 72 -1.17 -7.07 -4.74
CA ASP A 72 -2.45 -6.79 -5.38
C ASP A 72 -3.00 -5.41 -4.98
N GLU A 73 -3.01 -5.10 -3.68
CA GLU A 73 -3.45 -3.78 -3.19
C GLU A 73 -2.51 -2.66 -3.65
N ALA A 74 -1.19 -2.92 -3.70
CA ALA A 74 -0.24 -1.96 -4.25
C ALA A 74 -0.52 -1.68 -5.74
N LEU A 75 -0.83 -2.71 -6.52
CA LEU A 75 -1.14 -2.59 -7.95
C LEU A 75 -2.44 -1.81 -8.17
N ASP A 76 -3.50 -2.07 -7.40
CA ASP A 76 -4.73 -1.28 -7.42
C ASP A 76 -4.42 0.19 -7.11
N ALA A 77 -3.70 0.44 -6.02
CA ALA A 77 -3.36 1.80 -5.60
C ALA A 77 -2.56 2.54 -6.68
N ALA A 78 -1.52 1.91 -7.23
CA ALA A 78 -0.68 2.48 -8.27
C ALA A 78 -1.42 2.70 -9.60
N SER A 79 -2.37 1.83 -9.94
CA SER A 79 -3.18 1.98 -11.16
C SER A 79 -4.07 3.23 -11.11
N ARG A 80 -4.48 3.65 -9.91
CA ARG A 80 -5.36 4.79 -9.62
C ARG A 80 -4.61 6.10 -9.37
N ILE A 81 -3.28 6.08 -9.34
CA ILE A 81 -2.46 7.31 -9.32
C ILE A 81 -2.70 8.09 -10.63
N PRO A 82 -2.74 9.43 -10.61
CA PRO A 82 -2.86 10.24 -11.82
C PRO A 82 -1.80 9.90 -12.88
N VAL A 83 -2.20 9.95 -14.16
CA VAL A 83 -1.34 9.62 -15.31
C VAL A 83 -0.10 10.50 -15.43
N ASP A 84 -0.22 11.75 -15.00
CA ASP A 84 0.80 12.79 -15.00
C ASP A 84 1.72 12.75 -13.77
N ASP A 85 1.42 11.90 -12.79
CA ASP A 85 2.27 11.72 -11.62
C ASP A 85 3.56 10.97 -12.01
N PRO A 86 4.74 11.56 -11.80
CA PRO A 86 6.02 10.95 -12.18
C PRO A 86 6.35 9.68 -11.37
N TYR A 87 5.70 9.46 -10.23
CA TYR A 87 5.86 8.25 -9.43
C TYR A 87 5.18 7.03 -10.04
N ARG A 88 4.05 7.23 -10.75
CA ARG A 88 3.20 6.16 -11.27
C ARG A 88 3.94 5.10 -12.11
N PRO A 89 4.69 5.45 -13.16
CA PRO A 89 5.32 4.43 -14.01
C PRO A 89 6.37 3.61 -13.25
N ARG A 90 7.14 4.26 -12.37
CA ARG A 90 8.16 3.58 -11.54
C ARG A 90 7.52 2.64 -10.52
N ALA A 91 6.42 3.08 -9.90
CA ALA A 91 5.67 2.27 -8.95
C ALA A 91 5.10 1.03 -9.62
N LEU A 92 4.38 1.20 -10.74
CA LEU A 92 3.78 0.09 -11.49
C LEU A 92 4.82 -0.94 -11.93
N ALA A 93 5.94 -0.49 -12.50
CA ALA A 93 7.01 -1.40 -12.95
C ALA A 93 7.54 -2.26 -11.78
N ARG A 94 7.88 -1.62 -10.65
CA ARG A 94 8.38 -2.32 -9.47
C ARG A 94 7.36 -3.29 -8.87
N ILE A 95 6.09 -2.90 -8.78
CA ILE A 95 5.03 -3.75 -8.25
C ILE A 95 4.82 -4.98 -9.14
N LEU A 96 4.76 -4.77 -10.45
CA LEU A 96 4.55 -5.86 -11.41
C LEU A 96 5.70 -6.87 -11.40
N GLU A 97 6.95 -6.40 -11.26
CA GLU A 97 8.12 -7.26 -11.14
C GLU A 97 8.05 -8.15 -9.89
N GLU A 98 7.81 -7.55 -8.72
CA GLU A 98 7.69 -8.25 -7.43
C GLU A 98 6.49 -9.20 -7.43
N HIS A 99 5.37 -8.78 -8.03
CA HIS A 99 4.15 -9.58 -8.17
C HIS A 99 4.38 -10.80 -9.06
N ALA A 100 4.98 -10.62 -10.24
CA ALA A 100 5.29 -11.72 -11.14
C ALA A 100 6.27 -12.73 -10.50
N GLU A 101 7.26 -12.25 -9.77
CA GLU A 101 8.17 -13.11 -9.01
C GLU A 101 7.42 -13.89 -7.92
N ARG A 102 6.50 -13.24 -7.21
CA ARG A 102 5.71 -13.91 -6.18
C ARG A 102 4.80 -15.00 -6.75
N LEU A 103 4.15 -14.73 -7.88
CA LEU A 103 3.33 -15.70 -8.59
C LEU A 103 4.16 -16.93 -9.03
N ARG A 104 5.36 -16.70 -9.60
CA ARG A 104 6.29 -17.79 -9.97
C ARG A 104 6.66 -18.66 -8.78
N GLN A 105 7.00 -18.06 -7.64
CA GLN A 105 7.34 -18.79 -6.41
C GLN A 105 6.19 -19.61 -5.82
N LEU A 106 4.95 -19.24 -6.14
CA LEU A 106 3.74 -19.96 -5.75
C LEU A 106 3.28 -20.98 -6.80
N GLY A 107 3.95 -21.07 -7.95
CA GLY A 107 3.51 -21.91 -9.06
C GLY A 107 2.21 -21.45 -9.71
N ILE A 108 1.80 -20.20 -9.48
CA ILE A 108 0.61 -19.60 -10.07
C ILE A 108 1.04 -18.98 -11.40
N THR A 109 0.54 -19.51 -12.50
CA THR A 109 0.75 -18.91 -13.82
C THR A 109 -0.33 -17.84 -14.04
N PRO A 110 0.02 -16.60 -14.43
CA PRO A 110 -0.98 -15.63 -14.82
C PRO A 110 -1.75 -16.19 -16.02
N SER A 111 -3.08 -16.15 -15.95
CA SER A 111 -4.00 -16.60 -17.01
C SER A 111 -4.22 -15.53 -18.06
#